data_AF-A0A914X338-F1
#
_entry.id   AF-A0A914X338-F1
#
_cell.length_a   1.000
_cell.length_b   1.000
_cell.length_c   1.000
_cell.angle_alpha   90.00
_cell.angle_beta   90.00
_cell.angle_gamma   90.00
#
_symmetry.space_group_name_H-M   'P 1'
#
loop_
_entity.id
_entity.type
_entity.pdbx_description
1 polymer ?
#
loop_
_entity_poly.entity_id
_entity_poly.type
_entity_poly.pdbx_seq_one_letter_code
_entity_poly.pdbx_strand_id
1 'polypeptide(L)'
;MARPVQVEPKKDLLHRHFSNENADTSLDDDATDVNGQKGDKRKFYPEPNPLPEPLRSWRRELKTFWLEEKTTKGVKIREYLFSVVFAGSKDPFDAALTLAQRVPDYTIQKPNSLSGSILREFEHWLNLPTTHKEKLFEEFVDESCQIRAFKLGTANHTCHLEVIIRIFHLNEAPSNGIPSIKEKLVPLIHEMIRDCKFKDAMHSAQCLSVQSSFTLEDLVVPCVLQDRLMPVESYVAGNKELQRELVVYFDNLLAPRFNFNRFVEQWKEHGVTAVRRDKWQGKTLQKLVGRLLKTFDLPSKLAPNLRRSRTQGTIRHVCFKRYTEQSLSDANFSDYVEDLIRVHPEMKSYLLDQLVYQKQLKEAARWAVKFNCQKRHMPIPVIHYMNAHPECTRQAPKIDSSL
;
A
#
# COMPACT_ATOMS: atom_id res chain seq x y z
N MET A 1 -22.93 64.21 30.54
CA MET A 1 -22.92 62.88 31.17
C MET A 1 -23.80 61.97 30.33
N ALA A 2 -23.34 61.61 29.12
CA ALA A 2 -22.60 60.38 28.79
C ALA A 2 -23.52 59.15 28.65
N ARG A 3 -23.96 58.90 27.39
CA ARG A 3 -24.60 57.67 26.92
C ARG A 3 -23.58 56.51 26.90
N PRO A 4 -23.96 55.25 27.16
CA PRO A 4 -23.11 54.13 26.82
C PRO A 4 -23.30 53.70 25.36
N VAL A 5 -22.17 53.57 24.69
CA VAL A 5 -21.94 53.11 23.33
C VAL A 5 -21.89 51.57 23.30
N GLN A 6 -22.28 51.00 22.17
CA GLN A 6 -22.17 49.58 21.81
C GLN A 6 -20.77 49.00 22.02
N VAL A 7 -20.72 47.73 22.44
CA VAL A 7 -19.56 46.86 22.23
C VAL A 7 -20.08 45.48 21.81
N GLU A 8 -19.89 45.12 20.53
CA GLU A 8 -19.86 43.73 20.07
C GLU A 8 -18.63 43.01 20.66
N PRO A 9 -18.67 41.67 20.75
CA PRO A 9 -17.49 40.90 20.39
C PRO A 9 -17.80 39.83 19.32
N LYS A 10 -17.02 39.87 18.23
CA LYS A 10 -16.83 38.78 17.27
C LYS A 10 -15.66 37.89 17.69
N LYS A 11 -15.86 36.58 17.49
CA LYS A 11 -14.88 35.52 17.09
C LYS A 11 -13.75 35.21 18.10
N ASP A 12 -13.54 33.99 18.59
CA ASP A 12 -13.18 32.75 17.88
C ASP A 12 -12.90 31.65 18.93
N LEU A 13 -12.72 30.41 18.44
CA LEU A 13 -12.03 29.25 19.05
C LEU A 13 -12.88 28.11 19.68
N LEU A 14 -13.30 27.21 18.79
CA LEU A 14 -12.94 25.79 18.76
C LEU A 14 -13.15 24.95 20.04
N HIS A 15 -14.32 24.34 20.14
CA HIS A 15 -14.45 22.94 20.58
C HIS A 15 -15.40 22.21 19.62
N ARG A 16 -14.83 21.52 18.64
CA ARG A 16 -15.57 20.58 17.79
C ARG A 16 -15.71 19.24 18.54
N HIS A 17 -16.92 18.99 19.02
CA HIS A 17 -17.46 17.65 19.12
C HIS A 17 -17.49 17.02 17.72
N PHE A 18 -16.91 15.83 17.56
CA PHE A 18 -17.22 14.96 16.42
C PHE A 18 -18.20 13.89 16.91
N SER A 19 -19.48 14.17 16.69
CA SER A 19 -20.50 13.14 16.61
C SER A 19 -20.64 12.69 15.16
N ASN A 20 -20.79 11.38 15.05
CA ASN A 20 -21.15 10.57 13.90
C ASN A 20 -22.35 11.14 13.13
N GLU A 21 -22.25 11.24 11.81
CA GLU A 21 -23.42 11.24 10.93
C GLU A 21 -23.11 10.48 9.64
N ASN A 22 -23.93 9.47 9.38
CA ASN A 22 -23.99 8.68 8.16
C ASN A 22 -24.41 9.59 7.00
N ALA A 23 -23.71 9.50 5.88
CA ALA A 23 -24.19 10.00 4.61
C ALA A 23 -24.26 8.85 3.60
N ASP A 24 -25.50 8.50 3.30
CA ASP A 24 -26.00 8.00 2.02
C ASP A 24 -25.08 8.30 0.84
N THR A 25 -24.72 7.27 0.08
CA THR A 25 -24.27 7.45 -1.30
C THR A 25 -25.05 6.46 -2.16
N SER A 26 -26.05 7.02 -2.81
CA SER A 26 -26.84 6.44 -3.88
C SER A 26 -25.93 6.00 -5.03
N LEU A 27 -26.25 4.82 -5.53
CA LEU A 27 -25.72 4.19 -6.72
C LEU A 27 -26.22 4.93 -7.96
N ASP A 28 -25.31 5.40 -8.81
CA ASP A 28 -25.54 5.66 -10.23
C ASP A 28 -24.32 5.10 -10.98
N ASP A 29 -24.45 3.87 -11.50
CA ASP A 29 -23.62 3.36 -12.58
C ASP A 29 -24.56 2.95 -13.71
N ASP A 30 -24.67 3.86 -14.68
CA ASP A 30 -25.42 3.71 -15.90
C ASP A 30 -24.56 2.95 -16.92
N ALA A 31 -24.87 1.67 -17.10
CA ALA A 31 -24.41 0.87 -18.23
C ALA A 31 -25.62 0.14 -18.81
N THR A 32 -26.29 0.80 -19.74
CA THR A 32 -27.32 0.23 -20.59
C THR A 32 -26.68 -0.74 -21.57
N ASP A 33 -27.00 -2.03 -21.43
CA ASP A 33 -26.79 -3.03 -22.48
C ASP A 33 -28.15 -3.37 -23.12
N VAL A 34 -28.17 -3.26 -24.45
CA VAL A 34 -29.34 -3.37 -25.32
C VAL A 34 -29.53 -4.85 -25.64
N ASN A 35 -30.21 -5.58 -24.77
CA ASN A 35 -31.14 -6.64 -25.19
C ASN A 35 -31.96 -7.15 -23.99
N GLY A 36 -33.27 -7.00 -24.07
CA GLY A 36 -34.20 -7.44 -23.04
C GLY A 36 -34.28 -8.95 -22.94
N GLN A 37 -33.55 -9.54 -21.99
CA GLN A 37 -33.89 -10.82 -21.36
C GLN A 37 -33.49 -10.76 -19.88
N LYS A 38 -34.48 -10.79 -18.97
CA LYS A 38 -34.27 -11.04 -17.54
C LYS A 38 -33.80 -12.50 -17.37
N GLY A 39 -32.51 -12.73 -17.55
CA GLY A 39 -31.86 -13.98 -17.19
C GLY A 39 -31.70 -14.05 -15.67
N ASP A 40 -32.41 -14.98 -15.05
CA ASP A 40 -32.27 -15.38 -13.66
C ASP A 40 -30.79 -15.74 -13.36
N LYS A 41 -30.05 -14.82 -12.75
CA LYS A 41 -28.66 -15.05 -12.32
C LYS A 41 -28.58 -15.76 -10.96
N ARG A 42 -29.51 -16.69 -10.68
CA ARG A 42 -29.21 -17.81 -9.77
C ARG A 42 -28.22 -18.74 -10.47
N LYS A 43 -26.94 -18.36 -10.50
CA LYS A 43 -25.86 -19.33 -10.73
C LYS A 43 -25.93 -20.35 -9.60
N PHE A 44 -26.53 -21.48 -9.94
CA PHE A 44 -26.66 -22.68 -9.15
C PHE A 44 -25.25 -23.20 -8.87
N TYR A 45 -24.65 -22.80 -7.74
CA TYR A 45 -23.56 -23.59 -7.18
C TYR A 45 -24.20 -24.88 -6.69
N PRO A 46 -23.79 -26.07 -7.17
CA PRO A 46 -24.27 -27.31 -6.58
C PRO A 46 -23.92 -27.26 -5.08
N GLU A 47 -24.93 -27.35 -4.21
CA GLU A 47 -24.68 -27.40 -2.76
C GLU A 47 -23.77 -28.61 -2.51
N PRO A 48 -22.52 -28.41 -2.03
CA PRO A 48 -21.68 -29.54 -1.68
C PRO A 48 -22.36 -30.26 -0.53
N ASN A 49 -22.65 -31.56 -0.69
CA ASN A 49 -23.28 -32.52 0.22
C ASN A 49 -24.00 -31.92 1.45
N PRO A 50 -25.32 -32.21 1.65
CA PRO A 50 -26.06 -31.63 2.77
C PRO A 50 -25.32 -31.85 4.08
N LEU A 51 -25.22 -30.80 4.91
CA LEU A 51 -24.56 -30.90 6.21
C LEU A 51 -25.17 -32.06 6.99
N PRO A 52 -24.36 -32.88 7.70
CA PRO A 52 -24.89 -33.90 8.58
C PRO A 52 -25.64 -33.26 9.74
N GLU A 53 -26.57 -34.00 10.34
CA GLU A 53 -27.15 -33.58 11.62
C GLU A 53 -26.12 -33.76 12.74
N PRO A 54 -26.07 -32.87 13.75
CA PRO A 54 -26.99 -31.75 14.00
C PRO A 54 -26.60 -30.42 13.33
N LEU A 55 -25.46 -30.34 12.61
CA LEU A 55 -24.94 -29.10 12.00
C LEU A 55 -25.93 -28.44 11.03
N ARG A 56 -26.72 -29.25 10.31
CA ARG A 56 -27.77 -28.74 9.42
C ARG A 56 -28.87 -28.01 10.18
N SER A 57 -29.36 -28.60 11.27
CA SER A 57 -30.37 -27.98 12.14
C SER A 57 -29.82 -26.71 12.79
N TRP A 58 -28.60 -26.76 13.32
CA TRP A 58 -27.93 -25.60 13.92
C TRP A 58 -27.78 -24.43 12.94
N ARG A 59 -27.33 -24.70 11.71
CA ARG A 59 -27.23 -23.68 10.65
C ARG A 59 -28.58 -23.01 10.38
N ARG A 60 -29.67 -23.80 10.34
CA ARG A 60 -31.01 -23.28 10.07
C ARG A 60 -31.46 -22.33 11.18
N GLU A 61 -31.31 -22.72 12.45
CA GLU A 61 -31.69 -21.87 13.59
C GLU A 61 -30.87 -20.58 13.64
N LEU A 62 -29.55 -20.67 13.46
CA LEU A 62 -28.68 -19.49 13.42
C LEU A 62 -29.09 -18.52 12.31
N LYS A 63 -29.51 -19.03 11.15
CA LYS A 63 -30.04 -18.20 10.07
C LYS A 63 -31.36 -17.54 10.46
N THR A 64 -32.25 -18.25 11.13
CA THR A 64 -33.52 -17.70 11.64
C THR A 64 -33.25 -16.54 12.58
N PHE A 65 -32.41 -16.75 13.61
CA PHE A 65 -32.07 -15.71 14.58
C PHE A 65 -31.37 -14.51 13.94
N TRP A 66 -30.55 -14.73 12.91
CA TRP A 66 -29.88 -13.65 12.20
C TRP A 66 -30.82 -12.68 11.47
N LEU A 67 -31.99 -13.18 11.05
CA LEU A 67 -33.03 -12.40 10.36
C LEU A 67 -33.98 -11.67 11.31
N GLU A 68 -33.90 -11.93 12.62
CA GLU A 68 -34.72 -11.27 13.63
C GLU A 68 -34.29 -9.81 13.89
N GLU A 69 -35.09 -9.10 14.69
CA GLU A 69 -34.83 -7.72 15.08
C GLU A 69 -33.46 -7.54 15.76
N LYS A 70 -32.81 -6.40 15.46
CA LYS A 70 -31.42 -6.13 15.85
C LYS A 70 -31.18 -6.17 17.36
N THR A 71 -32.19 -5.90 18.18
CA THR A 71 -32.08 -5.77 19.64
C THR A 71 -31.90 -7.10 20.35
N THR A 72 -32.49 -8.19 19.84
CA THR A 72 -32.52 -9.51 20.50
C THR A 72 -31.67 -10.56 19.79
N LYS A 73 -31.36 -10.37 18.49
CA LYS A 73 -30.63 -11.36 17.69
C LYS A 73 -29.27 -11.77 18.28
N GLY A 74 -28.51 -10.83 18.83
CA GLY A 74 -27.15 -11.09 19.32
C GLY A 74 -27.14 -12.00 20.54
N VAL A 75 -28.08 -11.78 21.46
CA VAL A 75 -28.24 -12.56 22.69
C VAL A 75 -28.67 -13.99 22.35
N LYS A 76 -29.70 -14.15 21.50
CA LYS A 76 -30.18 -15.47 21.09
C LYS A 76 -29.12 -16.29 20.37
N ILE A 77 -28.37 -15.67 19.45
CA ILE A 77 -27.28 -16.35 18.74
C ILE A 77 -26.22 -16.83 19.74
N ARG A 78 -25.81 -15.99 20.68
CA ARG A 78 -24.82 -16.36 21.70
C ARG A 78 -25.31 -17.51 22.57
N GLU A 79 -26.50 -17.39 23.15
CA GLU A 79 -27.07 -18.42 24.03
C GLU A 79 -27.18 -19.77 23.31
N TYR A 80 -27.67 -19.75 22.06
CA TYR A 80 -27.79 -20.95 21.23
C TYR A 80 -26.43 -21.55 20.89
N LEU A 81 -25.45 -20.72 20.48
CA LEU A 81 -24.10 -21.17 20.20
C LEU A 81 -23.47 -21.82 21.43
N PHE A 82 -23.64 -21.25 22.63
CA PHE A 82 -22.97 -21.72 23.83
C PHE A 82 -23.60 -23.01 24.36
N SER A 83 -24.93 -23.01 24.51
CA SER A 83 -25.66 -24.10 25.17
C SER A 83 -25.95 -25.29 24.27
N VAL A 84 -26.15 -25.05 22.96
CA VAL A 84 -26.57 -26.10 22.02
C VAL A 84 -25.41 -26.51 21.11
N VAL A 85 -24.75 -25.55 20.48
CA VAL A 85 -23.75 -25.85 19.45
C VAL A 85 -22.43 -26.28 20.06
N PHE A 86 -21.78 -25.42 20.85
CA PHE A 86 -20.43 -25.68 21.36
C PHE A 86 -20.44 -26.73 22.47
N ALA A 87 -21.33 -26.60 23.47
CA ALA A 87 -21.46 -27.59 24.54
C ALA A 87 -22.03 -28.94 24.05
N GLY A 88 -22.83 -28.95 22.98
CA GLY A 88 -23.43 -30.16 22.42
C GLY A 88 -22.63 -30.81 21.29
N SER A 89 -21.53 -30.20 20.83
CA SER A 89 -20.70 -30.76 19.76
C SER A 89 -19.70 -31.78 20.30
N LYS A 90 -19.44 -32.81 19.50
CA LYS A 90 -18.31 -33.73 19.74
C LYS A 90 -16.97 -33.07 19.52
N ASP A 91 -16.90 -32.15 18.55
CA ASP A 91 -15.74 -31.33 18.24
C ASP A 91 -16.22 -29.87 18.08
N PRO A 92 -16.06 -29.02 19.10
CA PRO A 92 -16.49 -27.63 19.04
C PRO A 92 -15.74 -26.80 17.99
N PHE A 93 -14.48 -27.14 17.69
CA PHE A 93 -13.66 -26.42 16.70
C PHE A 93 -14.13 -26.71 15.28
N ASP A 94 -14.35 -27.99 14.94
CA ASP A 94 -14.92 -28.37 13.65
C ASP A 94 -16.33 -27.77 13.47
N ALA A 95 -17.17 -27.82 14.51
CA ALA A 95 -18.51 -27.25 14.44
C ALA A 95 -18.46 -25.73 14.16
N ALA A 96 -17.60 -25.00 14.86
CA ALA A 96 -17.41 -23.57 14.64
C ALA A 96 -16.94 -23.26 13.21
N LEU A 97 -15.91 -23.96 12.71
CA LEU A 97 -15.40 -23.78 11.34
C LEU A 97 -16.45 -24.12 10.29
N THR A 98 -17.12 -25.27 10.44
CA THR A 98 -18.13 -25.74 9.49
C THR A 98 -19.31 -24.79 9.42
N LEU A 99 -19.84 -24.33 10.57
CA LEU A 99 -20.94 -23.39 10.59
C LEU A 99 -20.52 -22.03 10.04
N ALA A 100 -19.36 -21.51 10.42
CA ALA A 100 -18.85 -20.23 9.92
C ALA A 100 -18.66 -20.25 8.39
N GLN A 101 -18.28 -21.38 7.79
CA GLN A 101 -18.13 -21.55 6.34
C GLN A 101 -19.47 -21.67 5.59
N ARG A 102 -20.48 -22.25 6.24
CA ARG A 102 -21.73 -22.69 5.58
C ARG A 102 -22.89 -21.72 5.74
N VAL A 103 -22.68 -20.58 6.41
CA VAL A 103 -23.66 -19.49 6.47
C VAL A 103 -23.62 -18.59 5.24
N PRO A 104 -24.75 -17.96 4.84
CA PRO A 104 -24.85 -17.28 3.54
C PRO A 104 -23.88 -16.11 3.33
N ASP A 105 -23.41 -15.48 4.41
CA ASP A 105 -22.55 -14.30 4.34
C ASP A 105 -21.06 -14.60 4.48
N TYR A 106 -20.68 -15.88 4.47
CA TYR A 106 -19.29 -16.33 4.50
C TYR A 106 -18.47 -15.78 3.31
N THR A 107 -19.06 -15.65 2.13
CA THR A 107 -18.34 -15.12 0.95
C THR A 107 -18.09 -13.62 1.03
N ILE A 108 -18.94 -12.90 1.77
CA ILE A 108 -18.87 -11.45 1.92
C ILE A 108 -17.80 -11.05 2.94
N GLN A 109 -17.59 -11.88 3.97
CA GLN A 109 -16.60 -11.66 5.04
C GLN A 109 -16.58 -10.19 5.52
N LYS A 110 -17.72 -9.67 5.97
CA LYS A 110 -17.79 -8.36 6.64
C LYS A 110 -17.58 -8.53 8.15
N PRO A 111 -17.08 -7.51 8.87
CA PRO A 111 -16.91 -7.58 10.33
C PRO A 111 -18.18 -8.01 11.05
N ASN A 112 -19.33 -7.45 10.66
CA ASN A 112 -20.64 -7.72 11.28
C ASN A 112 -21.43 -8.84 10.56
N SER A 113 -20.75 -9.83 10.01
CA SER A 113 -21.39 -11.04 9.44
C SER A 113 -21.78 -12.04 10.53
N LEU A 114 -22.74 -12.91 10.24
CA LEU A 114 -23.05 -14.10 11.01
C LEU A 114 -21.83 -15.01 11.11
N SER A 115 -21.13 -15.23 10.00
CA SER A 115 -19.85 -15.98 9.99
C SER A 115 -18.85 -15.43 11.01
N GLY A 116 -18.62 -14.10 10.99
CA GLY A 116 -17.77 -13.43 11.97
C GLY A 116 -18.30 -13.48 13.41
N SER A 117 -19.62 -13.48 13.58
CA SER A 117 -20.25 -13.56 14.90
C SER A 117 -20.06 -14.95 15.50
N ILE A 118 -20.21 -16.02 14.72
CA ILE A 118 -19.92 -17.39 15.14
C ILE A 118 -18.47 -17.49 15.64
N LEU A 119 -17.50 -16.98 14.89
CA LEU A 119 -16.08 -17.04 15.27
C LEU A 119 -15.79 -16.25 16.56
N ARG A 120 -16.32 -15.03 16.69
CA ARG A 120 -16.12 -14.21 17.90
C ARG A 120 -16.80 -14.80 19.13
N GLU A 121 -18.01 -15.32 18.98
CA GLU A 121 -18.70 -15.99 20.09
C GLU A 121 -17.99 -17.30 20.46
N PHE A 122 -17.41 -18.02 19.51
CA PHE A 122 -16.58 -19.18 19.80
C PHE A 122 -15.31 -18.80 20.57
N GLU A 123 -14.60 -17.76 20.15
CA GLU A 123 -13.46 -17.21 20.91
C GLU A 123 -13.88 -16.81 22.34
N HIS A 124 -15.03 -16.15 22.49
CA HIS A 124 -15.55 -15.76 23.79
C HIS A 124 -15.88 -16.98 24.67
N TRP A 125 -16.52 -18.00 24.10
CA TRP A 125 -16.86 -19.24 24.78
C TRP A 125 -15.63 -20.01 25.26
N LEU A 126 -14.59 -20.11 24.42
CA LEU A 126 -13.31 -20.73 24.79
C LEU A 126 -12.65 -20.03 25.97
N ASN A 127 -12.80 -18.71 26.10
CA ASN A 127 -12.21 -17.93 27.19
C ASN A 127 -13.07 -17.91 28.48
N LEU A 128 -14.20 -18.64 28.52
CA LEU A 128 -14.95 -18.81 29.76
C LEU A 128 -14.20 -19.76 30.71
N PRO A 129 -14.19 -19.48 32.04
CA PRO A 129 -13.53 -20.35 33.02
C PRO A 129 -14.02 -21.81 33.02
N THR A 130 -15.26 -22.04 32.59
CA THR A 130 -15.91 -23.36 32.57
C THR A 130 -15.52 -24.24 31.39
N THR A 131 -14.92 -23.66 30.33
CA THR A 131 -14.73 -24.34 29.05
C THR A 131 -13.45 -25.18 29.00
N HIS A 132 -12.52 -24.99 29.95
CA HIS A 132 -11.23 -25.71 30.01
C HIS A 132 -10.50 -25.75 28.66
N LYS A 133 -10.30 -24.56 28.06
CA LYS A 133 -9.75 -24.34 26.70
C LYS A 133 -8.54 -25.20 26.37
N GLU A 134 -7.59 -25.33 27.29
CA GLU A 134 -6.33 -26.04 27.06
C GLU A 134 -6.58 -27.51 26.73
N LYS A 135 -7.52 -28.16 27.41
CA LYS A 135 -7.89 -29.56 27.15
C LYS A 135 -8.55 -29.73 25.80
N LEU A 136 -9.50 -28.86 25.47
CA LEU A 136 -10.18 -28.90 24.17
C LEU A 136 -9.18 -28.66 23.02
N PHE A 137 -8.21 -27.78 23.23
CA PHE A 137 -7.18 -27.52 22.24
C PHE A 137 -6.31 -28.75 22.01
N GLU A 138 -5.84 -29.41 23.08
CA GLU A 138 -5.04 -30.64 22.99
C GLU A 138 -5.81 -31.81 22.32
N GLU A 139 -7.12 -31.88 22.52
CA GLU A 139 -7.96 -32.95 21.98
C GLU A 139 -8.32 -32.75 20.50
N PHE A 140 -8.60 -31.51 20.08
CA PHE A 140 -9.23 -31.24 18.79
C PHE A 140 -8.42 -30.38 17.83
N VAL A 141 -7.35 -29.73 18.28
CA VAL A 141 -6.54 -28.84 17.43
C VAL A 141 -5.25 -29.52 17.02
N ASP A 142 -5.29 -30.16 15.86
CA ASP A 142 -4.12 -30.67 15.16
C ASP A 142 -3.70 -29.73 14.00
N GLU A 143 -2.61 -30.10 13.32
CA GLU A 143 -2.09 -29.37 12.16
C GLU A 143 -3.12 -29.26 11.02
N SER A 144 -3.92 -30.31 10.80
CA SER A 144 -4.91 -30.34 9.73
C SER A 144 -6.05 -29.36 10.00
N CYS A 145 -6.48 -29.27 11.26
CA CYS A 145 -7.44 -28.32 11.78
C CYS A 145 -6.93 -26.88 11.63
N GLN A 146 -5.68 -26.61 12.01
CA GLN A 146 -5.05 -25.30 11.86
C GLN A 146 -4.93 -24.86 10.40
N ILE A 147 -4.52 -25.75 9.48
CA ILE A 147 -4.46 -25.47 8.04
C ILE A 147 -5.87 -25.15 7.51
N ARG A 148 -6.87 -25.93 7.92
CA ARG A 148 -8.26 -25.68 7.52
C ARG A 148 -8.78 -24.35 8.03
N ALA A 149 -8.47 -24.00 9.27
CA ALA A 149 -8.84 -22.72 9.87
C ALA A 149 -8.21 -21.56 9.09
N PHE A 150 -6.91 -21.65 8.77
CA PHE A 150 -6.24 -20.66 7.94
C PHE A 150 -6.89 -20.51 6.55
N LYS A 151 -7.17 -21.63 5.87
CA LYS A 151 -7.88 -21.63 4.57
C LYS A 151 -9.27 -20.99 4.68
N LEU A 152 -10.01 -21.27 5.75
CA LEU A 152 -11.31 -20.62 5.99
C LEU A 152 -11.18 -19.10 6.12
N GLY A 153 -10.18 -18.65 6.86
CA GLY A 153 -9.89 -17.24 7.14
C GLY A 153 -9.26 -16.46 5.99
N THR A 154 -8.90 -17.12 4.89
CA THR A 154 -8.22 -16.53 3.73
C THR A 154 -8.90 -16.81 2.38
N ALA A 155 -9.98 -17.60 2.36
CA ALA A 155 -10.63 -18.03 1.12
C ALA A 155 -11.09 -16.85 0.24
N ASN A 156 -11.73 -15.84 0.84
CA ASN A 156 -12.31 -14.69 0.13
C ASN A 156 -11.67 -13.37 0.53
N HIS A 157 -11.57 -13.12 1.84
CA HIS A 157 -10.93 -11.97 2.47
C HIS A 157 -10.22 -12.44 3.74
N THR A 158 -9.61 -11.50 4.48
CA THR A 158 -8.89 -11.79 5.73
C THR A 158 -9.46 -11.09 6.95
N CYS A 159 -10.71 -10.61 6.89
CA CYS A 159 -11.26 -9.77 7.96
C CYS A 159 -11.41 -10.50 9.31
N HIS A 160 -11.57 -11.83 9.27
CA HIS A 160 -11.70 -12.68 10.46
C HIS A 160 -10.41 -13.46 10.73
N LEU A 161 -9.32 -13.14 10.03
CA LEU A 161 -8.07 -13.90 10.16
C LEU A 161 -7.48 -13.77 11.57
N GLU A 162 -7.50 -12.57 12.16
CA GLU A 162 -6.96 -12.37 13.51
C GLU A 162 -7.71 -13.17 14.59
N VAL A 163 -9.05 -13.24 14.51
CA VAL A 163 -9.82 -14.08 15.45
C VAL A 163 -9.53 -15.56 15.25
N ILE A 164 -9.36 -15.99 14.00
CA ILE A 164 -8.94 -17.36 13.68
C ILE A 164 -7.54 -17.66 14.23
N ILE A 165 -6.58 -16.75 14.07
CA ILE A 165 -5.22 -16.90 14.59
C ILE A 165 -5.25 -17.11 16.11
N ARG A 166 -6.08 -16.36 16.84
CA ARG A 166 -6.21 -16.48 18.31
C ARG A 166 -6.95 -17.73 18.76
N ILE A 167 -7.98 -18.18 18.03
CA ILE A 167 -8.70 -19.43 18.34
C ILE A 167 -7.80 -20.65 18.14
N PHE A 168 -7.05 -20.68 17.04
CA PHE A 168 -6.30 -21.86 16.58
C PHE A 168 -4.78 -21.77 16.84
N HIS A 169 -4.32 -20.74 17.54
CA HIS A 169 -2.91 -20.49 17.88
C HIS A 169 -1.96 -20.60 16.67
N LEU A 170 -2.27 -19.89 15.59
CA LEU A 170 -1.52 -20.02 14.33
C LEU A 170 -0.16 -19.29 14.33
N ASN A 171 0.02 -18.29 15.20
CA ASN A 171 1.20 -17.41 15.25
C ASN A 171 2.19 -17.76 16.39
N GLU A 172 1.76 -18.51 17.39
CA GLU A 172 2.55 -18.85 18.57
C GLU A 172 2.76 -20.37 18.64
N ALA A 173 3.86 -20.80 19.26
CA ALA A 173 3.97 -22.17 19.72
C ALA A 173 3.23 -22.23 21.06
N PRO A 174 2.14 -23.00 21.20
CA PRO A 174 1.43 -23.04 22.47
C PRO A 174 2.34 -23.61 23.57
N SER A 175 2.06 -23.21 24.81
CA SER A 175 2.81 -23.61 26.02
C SER A 175 2.85 -25.12 26.27
N ASN A 176 2.05 -25.89 25.53
CA ASN A 176 2.00 -27.35 25.53
C ASN A 176 3.05 -28.03 24.63
N GLY A 177 3.96 -27.26 24.00
CA GLY A 177 5.10 -27.82 23.26
C GLY A 177 4.83 -28.15 21.78
N ILE A 178 3.70 -27.74 21.22
CA ILE A 178 3.43 -27.89 19.78
C ILE A 178 4.26 -26.86 18.99
N PRO A 179 5.03 -27.26 17.96
CA PRO A 179 5.73 -26.32 17.10
C PRO A 179 4.75 -25.40 16.38
N SER A 180 5.07 -24.10 16.31
CA SER A 180 4.26 -23.15 15.57
C SER A 180 4.10 -23.59 14.10
N ILE A 181 2.85 -23.63 13.62
CA ILE A 181 2.52 -23.99 12.25
C ILE A 181 2.89 -22.89 11.23
N LYS A 182 3.33 -21.72 11.68
CA LYS A 182 3.54 -20.53 10.84
C LYS A 182 4.35 -20.80 9.57
N GLU A 183 5.43 -21.58 9.67
CA GLU A 183 6.29 -21.91 8.53
C GLU A 183 5.57 -22.81 7.50
N LYS A 184 4.67 -23.67 7.97
CA LYS A 184 3.83 -24.51 7.10
C LYS A 184 2.70 -23.72 6.43
N LEU A 185 2.36 -22.54 6.95
CA LEU A 185 1.37 -21.64 6.33
C LEU A 185 1.99 -20.74 5.26
N VAL A 186 3.32 -20.54 5.23
CA VAL A 186 4.01 -19.74 4.21
C VAL A 186 3.70 -20.21 2.78
N PRO A 187 3.73 -21.52 2.45
CA PRO A 187 3.30 -21.99 1.12
C PRO A 187 1.88 -21.58 0.75
N LEU A 188 0.95 -21.54 1.71
CA LEU A 188 -0.44 -21.13 1.50
C LEU A 188 -0.54 -19.64 1.13
N ILE A 189 0.29 -18.80 1.75
CA ILE A 189 0.40 -17.37 1.39
C ILE A 189 0.99 -17.21 -0.01
N HIS A 190 1.97 -18.04 -0.42
CA HIS A 190 2.43 -18.04 -1.80
C HIS A 190 1.35 -18.42 -2.81
N GLU A 191 0.39 -19.29 -2.45
CA GLU A 191 -0.77 -19.56 -3.32
C GLU A 191 -1.64 -18.31 -3.47
N MET A 192 -1.86 -17.56 -2.38
CA MET A 192 -2.57 -16.29 -2.43
C MET A 192 -1.88 -15.27 -3.36
N ILE A 193 -0.54 -15.25 -3.37
CA ILE A 193 0.24 -14.41 -4.30
C ILE A 193 0.01 -14.85 -5.75
N ARG A 194 0.04 -16.17 -6.02
CA ARG A 194 -0.26 -16.72 -7.37
C ARG A 194 -1.69 -16.39 -7.82
N ASP A 195 -2.64 -16.38 -6.89
CA ASP A 195 -4.03 -15.97 -7.11
C ASP A 195 -4.21 -14.44 -7.19
N CYS A 196 -3.12 -13.67 -7.18
CA CYS A 196 -3.11 -12.21 -7.23
C CYS A 196 -3.83 -11.53 -6.04
N LYS A 197 -4.00 -12.24 -4.91
CA LYS A 197 -4.59 -11.75 -3.66
C LYS A 197 -3.57 -11.02 -2.79
N PHE A 198 -2.78 -10.12 -3.37
CA PHE A 198 -1.61 -9.51 -2.73
C PHE A 198 -1.88 -8.84 -1.38
N LYS A 199 -3.00 -8.09 -1.27
CA LYS A 199 -3.36 -7.40 -0.01
C LYS A 199 -3.64 -8.40 1.11
N ASP A 200 -4.38 -9.45 0.80
CA ASP A 200 -4.80 -10.46 1.75
C ASP A 200 -3.60 -11.34 2.14
N ALA A 201 -2.72 -11.65 1.18
CA ALA A 201 -1.45 -12.32 1.43
C ALA A 201 -0.54 -11.49 2.36
N MET A 202 -0.44 -10.18 2.11
CA MET A 202 0.34 -9.25 2.92
C MET A 202 -0.18 -9.14 4.34
N HIS A 203 -1.50 -9.01 4.51
CA HIS A 203 -2.12 -9.02 5.84
C HIS A 203 -1.91 -10.36 6.55
N SER A 204 -2.00 -11.49 5.84
CA SER A 204 -1.74 -12.81 6.41
C SER A 204 -0.30 -12.96 6.91
N ALA A 205 0.68 -12.52 6.11
CA ALA A 205 2.08 -12.53 6.51
C ALA A 205 2.35 -11.64 7.74
N GLN A 206 1.65 -10.50 7.84
CA GLN A 206 1.73 -9.62 9.01
C GLN A 206 1.13 -10.26 10.26
N CYS A 207 -0.08 -10.79 10.19
CA CYS A 207 -0.75 -11.38 11.35
C CYS A 207 -0.02 -12.63 11.89
N LEU A 208 0.62 -13.40 11.01
CA LEU A 208 1.43 -14.57 11.39
C LEU A 208 2.88 -14.23 11.74
N SER A 209 3.29 -12.96 11.61
CA SER A 209 4.66 -12.50 11.85
C SER A 209 5.73 -13.27 11.04
N VAL A 210 5.43 -13.54 9.76
CA VAL A 210 6.30 -14.27 8.81
C VAL A 210 6.77 -13.37 7.66
N GLN A 211 6.87 -12.05 7.89
CA GLN A 211 7.25 -11.09 6.84
C GLN A 211 8.63 -11.38 6.22
N SER A 212 9.57 -11.95 6.98
CA SER A 212 10.92 -12.29 6.49
C SER A 212 10.95 -13.34 5.38
N SER A 213 9.85 -14.07 5.19
CA SER A 213 9.73 -15.11 4.16
C SER A 213 9.31 -14.56 2.79
N PHE A 214 9.11 -13.23 2.67
CA PHE A 214 8.63 -12.58 1.46
C PHE A 214 9.50 -11.38 1.09
N THR A 215 9.67 -11.18 -0.22
CA THR A 215 10.34 -10.00 -0.78
C THR A 215 9.37 -8.82 -0.92
N LEU A 216 9.90 -7.63 -1.20
CA LEU A 216 9.06 -6.48 -1.55
C LEU A 216 8.22 -6.76 -2.79
N GLU A 217 8.80 -7.43 -3.78
CA GLU A 217 8.17 -7.78 -5.04
C GLU A 217 7.03 -8.78 -4.89
N ASP A 218 7.08 -9.65 -3.88
CA ASP A 218 6.02 -10.64 -3.60
C ASP A 218 4.72 -9.98 -3.13
N LEU A 219 4.81 -8.96 -2.27
CA LEU A 219 3.66 -8.44 -1.52
C LEU A 219 3.49 -6.92 -1.62
N VAL A 220 4.58 -6.19 -1.39
CA VAL A 220 4.54 -4.75 -1.16
C VAL A 220 4.40 -3.98 -2.47
N VAL A 221 5.27 -4.26 -3.45
CA VAL A 221 5.26 -3.56 -4.75
C VAL A 221 3.93 -3.74 -5.48
N PRO A 222 3.36 -4.96 -5.62
CA PRO A 222 2.03 -5.14 -6.20
C PRO A 222 0.95 -4.30 -5.52
N CYS A 223 0.94 -4.24 -4.18
CA CYS A 223 -0.02 -3.45 -3.43
C CYS A 223 0.14 -1.94 -3.67
N VAL A 224 1.38 -1.44 -3.70
CA VAL A 224 1.66 -0.04 -4.03
C VAL A 224 1.19 0.29 -5.45
N LEU A 225 1.48 -0.59 -6.42
CA LEU A 225 1.05 -0.43 -7.82
C LEU A 225 -0.47 -0.41 -8.01
N GLN A 226 -1.21 -1.06 -7.11
CA GLN A 226 -2.67 -1.04 -7.02
C GLN A 226 -3.24 0.12 -6.17
N ASP A 227 -2.43 1.13 -5.86
CA ASP A 227 -2.80 2.30 -5.04
C ASP A 227 -3.20 1.96 -3.59
N ARG A 228 -2.71 0.84 -3.04
CA ARG A 228 -3.02 0.39 -1.67
C ARG A 228 -1.91 0.78 -0.69
N LEU A 229 -1.69 2.09 -0.51
CA LEU A 229 -0.61 2.59 0.36
C LEU A 229 -0.86 2.37 1.86
N MET A 230 -2.08 2.53 2.37
CA MET A 230 -2.32 2.40 3.82
C MET A 230 -1.99 1.00 4.35
N PRO A 231 -2.41 -0.11 3.69
CA PRO A 231 -1.98 -1.45 4.11
C PRO A 231 -0.47 -1.66 4.04
N VAL A 232 0.20 -1.08 3.03
CA VAL A 232 1.66 -1.14 2.90
C VAL A 232 2.36 -0.43 4.04
N GLU A 233 1.92 0.79 4.38
CA GLU A 233 2.46 1.57 5.50
C GLU A 233 2.31 0.81 6.83
N SER A 234 1.17 0.13 7.04
CA SER A 234 0.96 -0.77 8.19
C SER A 234 1.90 -1.97 8.18
N TYR A 235 2.08 -2.62 7.01
CA TYR A 235 2.91 -3.82 6.88
C TYR A 235 4.40 -3.55 7.17
N VAL A 236 4.91 -2.42 6.70
CA VAL A 236 6.32 -2.03 6.91
C VAL A 236 6.53 -1.27 8.22
N ALA A 237 5.47 -1.00 9.00
CA ALA A 237 5.57 -0.29 10.26
C ALA A 237 6.50 -1.04 11.22
N GLY A 238 7.40 -0.31 11.88
CA GLY A 238 8.40 -0.90 12.80
C GLY A 238 9.60 -1.58 12.12
N ASN A 239 9.54 -1.95 10.84
CA ASN A 239 10.68 -2.53 10.11
C ASN A 239 11.43 -1.46 9.31
N LYS A 240 12.50 -0.91 9.90
CA LYS A 240 13.30 0.15 9.28
C LYS A 240 14.02 -0.28 8.01
N GLU A 241 14.47 -1.53 7.91
CA GLU A 241 15.15 -1.99 6.68
C GLU A 241 14.15 -2.11 5.53
N LEU A 242 12.98 -2.72 5.78
CA LEU A 242 11.93 -2.83 4.75
C LEU A 242 11.43 -1.45 4.28
N GLN A 243 11.33 -0.47 5.19
CA GLN A 243 11.04 0.92 4.84
C GLN A 243 12.10 1.53 3.92
N ARG A 244 13.40 1.27 4.19
CA ARG A 244 14.50 1.76 3.35
C ARG A 244 14.50 1.10 1.99
N GLU A 245 14.37 -0.22 1.94
CA GLU A 245 14.31 -0.99 0.69
C GLU A 245 13.14 -0.50 -0.18
N LEU A 246 11.98 -0.25 0.42
CA LEU A 246 10.81 0.26 -0.28
C LEU A 246 11.09 1.63 -0.94
N VAL A 247 11.72 2.55 -0.22
CA VAL A 247 12.10 3.86 -0.78
C VAL A 247 13.11 3.70 -1.92
N VAL A 248 14.14 2.88 -1.72
CA VAL A 248 15.19 2.65 -2.72
C VAL A 248 14.59 2.02 -3.99
N TYR A 249 13.67 1.07 -3.84
CA TYR A 249 12.98 0.43 -4.96
C TYR A 249 12.27 1.48 -5.84
N PHE A 250 11.42 2.31 -5.24
CA PHE A 250 10.67 3.32 -5.99
C PHE A 250 11.53 4.50 -6.47
N ASP A 251 12.62 4.82 -5.78
CA ASP A 251 13.61 5.80 -6.26
C ASP A 251 14.31 5.32 -7.52
N ASN A 252 14.66 4.04 -7.62
CA ASN A 252 15.30 3.47 -8.80
C ASN A 252 14.44 3.56 -10.07
N LEU A 253 13.10 3.60 -9.92
CA LEU A 253 12.20 3.82 -11.05
C LEU A 253 12.30 5.26 -11.62
N LEU A 254 12.92 6.20 -10.90
CA LEU A 254 13.22 7.56 -11.37
C LEU A 254 14.56 7.66 -12.14
N ALA A 255 15.29 6.56 -12.30
CA ALA A 255 16.58 6.57 -12.98
C ALA A 255 16.44 7.01 -14.46
N PRO A 256 17.41 7.76 -15.04
CA PRO A 256 17.29 8.34 -16.39
C PRO A 256 17.10 7.33 -17.53
N ARG A 257 17.49 6.07 -17.33
CA ARG A 257 17.39 4.99 -18.33
C ARG A 257 16.34 3.94 -17.95
N PHE A 258 15.48 4.25 -16.99
CA PHE A 258 14.44 3.34 -16.57
C PHE A 258 13.41 3.13 -17.69
N ASN A 259 13.24 1.88 -18.12
CA ASN A 259 12.25 1.54 -19.13
C ASN A 259 10.90 1.25 -18.46
N PHE A 260 10.06 2.29 -18.42
CA PHE A 260 8.76 2.20 -17.80
C PHE A 260 7.81 1.21 -18.50
N ASN A 261 7.87 1.10 -19.83
CA ASN A 261 6.98 0.20 -20.57
C ASN A 261 7.26 -1.26 -20.20
N ARG A 262 8.54 -1.63 -20.18
CA ARG A 262 8.98 -2.97 -19.73
C ARG A 262 8.55 -3.26 -18.30
N PHE A 263 8.62 -2.27 -17.41
CA PHE A 263 8.16 -2.41 -16.03
C PHE A 263 6.66 -2.71 -15.94
N VAL A 264 5.84 -1.98 -16.69
CA VAL A 264 4.39 -2.22 -16.71
C VAL A 264 4.05 -3.58 -17.31
N GLU A 265 4.73 -3.98 -18.38
CA GLU A 265 4.54 -5.30 -19.01
C GLU A 265 4.88 -6.43 -18.04
N GLN A 266 6.03 -6.35 -17.37
CA GLN A 266 6.44 -7.31 -16.35
C GLN A 266 5.36 -7.47 -15.26
N TRP A 267 4.85 -6.37 -14.70
CA TRP A 267 3.85 -6.46 -13.63
C TRP A 267 2.47 -6.93 -14.11
N LYS A 268 2.12 -6.69 -15.37
CA LYS A 268 0.91 -7.27 -15.97
C LYS A 268 1.01 -8.78 -16.12
N GLU A 269 2.17 -9.30 -16.53
CA GLU A 269 2.43 -10.74 -16.60
C GLU A 269 2.35 -11.41 -15.21
N HIS A 270 2.69 -10.67 -14.15
CA HIS A 270 2.55 -11.10 -12.76
C HIS A 270 1.13 -10.85 -12.19
N GLY A 271 0.13 -10.61 -13.04
CA GLY A 271 -1.27 -10.48 -12.64
C GLY A 271 -1.68 -9.12 -12.04
N VAL A 272 -0.78 -8.14 -12.01
CA VAL A 272 -1.10 -6.76 -11.63
C VAL A 272 -1.66 -6.02 -12.85
N THR A 273 -2.95 -6.22 -13.13
CA THR A 273 -3.59 -5.70 -14.35
C THR A 273 -3.93 -4.20 -14.30
N ALA A 274 -4.03 -3.62 -13.10
CA ALA A 274 -4.48 -2.25 -12.86
C ALA A 274 -3.37 -1.20 -12.73
N VAL A 275 -2.19 -1.42 -13.33
CA VAL A 275 -1.08 -0.44 -13.25
C VAL A 275 -1.40 0.83 -14.05
N ARG A 276 -1.75 1.91 -13.34
CA ARG A 276 -2.04 3.23 -13.94
C ARG A 276 -0.76 3.95 -14.38
N ARG A 277 -0.43 3.93 -15.68
CA ARG A 277 0.81 4.50 -16.22
C ARG A 277 1.08 5.94 -15.74
N ASP A 278 0.04 6.78 -15.77
CA ASP A 278 0.13 8.21 -15.43
C ASP A 278 0.58 8.46 -13.98
N LYS A 279 0.36 7.47 -13.09
CA LYS A 279 0.78 7.54 -11.69
C LYS A 279 2.22 7.14 -11.44
N TRP A 280 2.79 6.32 -12.31
CA TRP A 280 4.10 5.72 -12.09
C TRP A 280 5.20 6.37 -12.94
N GLN A 281 4.93 7.55 -13.50
CA GLN A 281 5.88 8.33 -14.27
C GLN A 281 6.06 9.75 -13.71
N GLY A 282 7.27 10.29 -13.92
CA GLY A 282 7.57 11.70 -13.71
C GLY A 282 7.21 12.23 -12.32
N LYS A 283 6.41 13.30 -12.27
CA LYS A 283 6.10 14.04 -11.03
C LYS A 283 5.31 13.22 -10.01
N THR A 284 4.46 12.28 -10.45
CA THR A 284 3.64 11.49 -9.51
C THR A 284 4.50 10.51 -8.72
N LEU A 285 5.43 9.82 -9.40
CA LEU A 285 6.42 8.97 -8.76
C LEU A 285 7.35 9.77 -7.83
N GLN A 286 7.78 10.97 -8.23
CA GLN A 286 8.56 11.85 -7.34
C GLN A 286 7.80 12.23 -6.05
N LYS A 287 6.48 12.45 -6.15
CA LYS A 287 5.62 12.73 -4.98
C LYS A 287 5.52 11.50 -4.08
N LEU A 288 5.41 10.30 -4.65
CA LEU A 288 5.39 9.05 -3.89
C LEU A 288 6.70 8.86 -3.10
N VAL A 289 7.85 8.88 -3.76
CA VAL A 289 9.15 8.69 -3.09
C VAL A 289 9.36 9.76 -2.01
N GLY A 290 8.99 11.02 -2.31
CA GLY A 290 9.02 12.11 -1.32
C GLY A 290 8.08 11.90 -0.14
N ARG A 291 6.88 11.34 -0.36
CA ARG A 291 5.94 10.97 0.70
C ARG A 291 6.53 9.87 1.57
N LEU A 292 7.04 8.79 0.99
CA LEU A 292 7.60 7.65 1.73
C LEU A 292 8.76 8.09 2.63
N LEU A 293 9.68 8.91 2.12
CA LEU A 293 10.76 9.50 2.93
C LEU A 293 10.22 10.27 4.14
N LYS A 294 9.17 11.08 3.94
CA LYS A 294 8.57 11.87 5.01
C LYS A 294 7.80 11.00 6.01
N THR A 295 6.99 10.06 5.52
CA THR A 295 6.15 9.18 6.35
C THR A 295 7.00 8.31 7.28
N PHE A 296 8.14 7.80 6.79
CA PHE A 296 9.00 6.89 7.53
C PHE A 296 10.16 7.59 8.27
N ASP A 297 10.23 8.91 8.18
CA ASP A 297 11.32 9.74 8.71
C ASP A 297 12.70 9.22 8.27
N LEU A 298 12.88 9.13 6.95
CA LEU A 298 14.08 8.59 6.31
C LEU A 298 14.93 9.69 5.68
N PRO A 299 16.27 9.57 5.72
CA PRO A 299 17.15 10.60 5.20
C PRO A 299 17.11 10.68 3.67
N SER A 300 17.15 11.90 3.14
CA SER A 300 17.08 12.18 1.69
C SER A 300 18.20 11.53 0.87
N LYS A 301 19.31 11.13 1.51
CA LYS A 301 20.41 10.40 0.86
C LYS A 301 20.00 9.04 0.28
N LEU A 302 18.91 8.45 0.77
CA LEU A 302 18.35 7.19 0.27
C LEU A 302 17.65 7.32 -1.08
N ALA A 303 17.36 8.54 -1.53
CA ALA A 303 16.64 8.80 -2.79
C ALA A 303 17.45 9.72 -3.73
N PRO A 304 18.62 9.25 -4.24
CA PRO A 304 19.47 10.05 -5.11
C PRO A 304 18.80 10.38 -6.46
N ASN A 305 17.95 9.50 -7.01
CA ASN A 305 17.28 9.76 -8.28
C ASN A 305 16.17 10.80 -8.14
N LEU A 306 15.44 10.80 -7.02
CA LEU A 306 14.50 11.86 -6.67
C LEU A 306 15.20 13.21 -6.57
N ARG A 307 16.33 13.27 -5.85
CA ARG A 307 17.14 14.49 -5.74
C ARG A 307 17.56 14.98 -7.11
N ARG A 308 18.15 14.10 -7.92
CA ARG A 308 18.54 14.40 -9.30
C ARG A 308 17.37 14.93 -10.13
N SER A 309 16.23 14.23 -10.11
CA SER A 309 15.07 14.57 -10.93
C SER A 309 14.48 15.94 -10.54
N ARG A 310 14.47 16.27 -9.24
CA ARG A 310 14.08 17.60 -8.74
C ARG A 310 15.05 18.68 -9.20
N THR A 311 16.36 18.45 -9.05
CA THR A 311 17.40 19.40 -9.50
C THR A 311 17.32 19.65 -11.00
N GLN A 312 17.11 18.61 -11.80
CA GLN A 312 16.87 18.73 -13.25
C GLN A 312 15.62 19.55 -13.58
N GLY A 313 14.55 19.40 -12.78
CA GLY A 313 13.35 20.22 -12.87
C GLY A 313 13.63 21.70 -12.58
N THR A 314 14.41 21.99 -11.54
CA THR A 314 14.84 23.35 -11.19
C THR A 314 15.65 23.98 -12.31
N ILE A 315 16.63 23.28 -12.88
CA ILE A 315 17.44 23.77 -14.02
C ILE A 315 16.54 24.12 -15.20
N ARG A 316 15.61 23.21 -15.56
CA ARG A 316 14.68 23.42 -16.67
C ARG A 316 13.82 24.67 -16.44
N HIS A 317 13.29 24.83 -15.23
CA HIS A 317 12.49 25.99 -14.86
C HIS A 317 13.27 27.30 -14.94
N VAL A 318 14.47 27.34 -14.39
CA VAL A 318 15.34 28.53 -14.41
C VAL A 318 15.75 28.89 -15.85
N CYS A 319 16.10 27.91 -16.69
CA CYS A 319 16.38 28.14 -18.10
C CYS A 319 15.16 28.65 -18.86
N PHE A 320 13.97 28.08 -18.60
CA PHE A 320 12.72 28.53 -19.20
C PHE A 320 12.39 29.98 -18.83
N LYS A 321 12.51 30.34 -17.55
CA LYS A 321 12.32 31.73 -17.09
C LYS A 321 13.26 32.72 -17.77
N ARG A 322 14.53 32.34 -17.95
CA ARG A 322 15.56 33.21 -18.53
C ARG A 322 15.43 33.40 -20.04
N TYR A 323 15.19 32.33 -20.78
CA TYR A 323 15.31 32.33 -22.25
C TYR A 323 13.98 32.24 -22.98
N THR A 324 12.92 31.77 -22.33
CA THR A 324 11.58 31.68 -22.92
C THR A 324 10.68 32.79 -22.39
N GLU A 325 10.49 32.91 -21.07
CA GLU A 325 9.65 33.97 -20.49
C GLU A 325 10.36 35.33 -20.41
N GLN A 326 11.69 35.35 -20.45
CA GLN A 326 12.51 36.55 -20.24
C GLN A 326 12.20 37.27 -18.92
N SER A 327 11.74 36.52 -17.91
CA SER A 327 11.31 37.01 -16.60
C SER A 327 12.42 36.99 -15.54
N LEU A 328 13.62 36.53 -15.91
CA LEU A 328 14.78 36.39 -15.03
C LEU A 328 16.00 37.14 -15.62
N SER A 329 16.62 38.00 -14.82
CA SER A 329 17.83 38.73 -15.22
C SER A 329 19.06 37.82 -15.34
N ASP A 330 20.08 38.29 -16.04
CA ASP A 330 21.33 37.53 -16.25
C ASP A 330 22.11 37.28 -14.95
N ALA A 331 22.16 38.30 -14.08
CA ALA A 331 22.79 38.21 -12.77
C ALA A 331 22.10 37.14 -11.90
N ASN A 332 20.77 37.24 -11.76
CA ASN A 332 20.00 36.27 -10.96
C ASN A 332 20.11 34.85 -11.53
N PHE A 333 20.05 34.69 -12.86
CA PHE A 333 20.26 33.40 -13.50
C PHE A 333 21.64 32.82 -13.18
N SER A 334 22.69 33.64 -13.27
CA SER A 334 24.06 33.21 -13.00
C SER A 334 24.24 32.78 -11.56
N ASP A 335 23.76 33.57 -10.60
CA ASP A 335 23.82 33.25 -9.16
C ASP A 335 23.09 31.93 -8.86
N TYR A 336 21.86 31.76 -9.38
CA TYR A 336 21.10 30.52 -9.20
C TYR A 336 21.81 29.29 -9.76
N VAL A 337 22.37 29.40 -10.96
CA VAL A 337 23.06 28.29 -11.62
C VAL A 337 24.36 27.96 -10.89
N GLU A 338 25.12 28.96 -10.45
CA GLU A 338 26.36 28.77 -9.71
C GLU A 338 26.13 28.07 -8.37
N ASP A 339 25.16 28.53 -7.58
CA ASP A 339 24.84 27.92 -6.31
C ASP A 339 24.32 26.48 -6.50
N LEU A 340 23.47 26.25 -7.50
CA LEU A 340 22.94 24.91 -7.78
C LEU A 340 24.03 23.93 -8.20
N ILE A 341 24.94 24.34 -9.08
CA ILE A 341 26.06 23.50 -9.56
C ILE A 341 27.12 23.30 -8.47
N ARG A 342 27.30 24.27 -7.56
CA ARG A 342 28.16 24.12 -6.39
C ARG A 342 27.67 22.99 -5.48
N VAL A 343 26.35 22.92 -5.26
CA VAL A 343 25.72 21.87 -4.44
C VAL A 343 25.61 20.54 -5.22
N HIS A 344 25.40 20.60 -6.53
CA HIS A 344 25.21 19.42 -7.40
C HIS A 344 26.13 19.44 -8.64
N PRO A 345 27.44 19.18 -8.47
CA PRO A 345 28.41 19.23 -9.57
C PRO A 345 28.11 18.25 -10.72
N GLU A 346 27.40 17.16 -10.43
CA GLU A 346 26.98 16.17 -11.42
C GLU A 346 25.98 16.71 -12.45
N MET A 347 25.36 17.87 -12.18
CA MET A 347 24.33 18.46 -13.04
C MET A 347 24.88 19.34 -14.16
N LYS A 348 26.19 19.56 -14.22
CA LYS A 348 26.85 20.38 -15.25
C LYS A 348 26.45 19.96 -16.67
N SER A 349 26.55 18.65 -16.98
CA SER A 349 26.19 18.13 -18.30
C SER A 349 24.72 18.42 -18.65
N TYR A 350 23.82 18.21 -17.68
CA TYR A 350 22.39 18.43 -17.90
C TYR A 350 22.07 19.92 -18.11
N LEU A 351 22.74 20.83 -17.40
CA LEU A 351 22.62 22.27 -17.65
C LEU A 351 23.00 22.60 -19.10
N LEU A 352 24.12 22.07 -19.59
CA LEU A 352 24.56 22.29 -20.97
C LEU A 352 23.53 21.75 -21.98
N ASP A 353 23.01 20.53 -21.75
CA ASP A 353 21.94 19.97 -22.58
C ASP A 353 20.69 20.87 -22.61
N GLN A 354 20.30 21.44 -21.47
CA GLN A 354 19.17 22.37 -21.39
C GLN A 354 19.43 23.69 -22.13
N LEU A 355 20.63 24.24 -22.05
CA LEU A 355 21.00 25.45 -22.81
C LEU A 355 21.02 25.20 -24.32
N VAL A 356 21.54 24.05 -24.74
CA VAL A 356 21.49 23.60 -26.15
C VAL A 356 20.03 23.47 -26.61
N TYR A 357 19.18 22.85 -25.81
CA TYR A 357 17.74 22.72 -26.09
C TYR A 357 17.06 24.09 -26.25
N GLN A 358 17.42 25.08 -25.44
CA GLN A 358 16.96 26.46 -25.54
C GLN A 358 17.65 27.28 -26.65
N LYS A 359 18.46 26.62 -27.51
CA LYS A 359 19.24 27.22 -28.60
C LYS A 359 20.27 28.27 -28.16
N GLN A 360 20.74 28.18 -26.91
CA GLN A 360 21.72 29.10 -26.31
C GLN A 360 23.14 28.53 -26.34
N LEU A 361 23.66 28.24 -27.55
CA LEU A 361 24.98 27.60 -27.70
C LEU A 361 26.14 28.45 -27.14
N LYS A 362 26.07 29.77 -27.29
CA LYS A 362 27.08 30.69 -26.74
C LYS A 362 27.13 30.64 -25.22
N GLU A 363 25.97 30.67 -24.56
CA GLU A 363 25.92 30.55 -23.09
C GLU A 363 26.32 29.14 -22.63
N ALA A 364 25.93 28.09 -23.35
CA ALA A 364 26.39 26.74 -23.05
C ALA A 364 27.94 26.63 -23.10
N ALA A 365 28.58 27.23 -24.10
CA ALA A 365 30.04 27.30 -24.18
C ALA A 365 30.64 28.12 -23.03
N ARG A 366 30.07 29.28 -22.70
CA ARG A 366 30.49 30.11 -21.56
C ARG A 366 30.46 29.33 -20.24
N TRP A 367 29.36 28.64 -19.95
CA TRP A 367 29.21 27.82 -18.74
C TRP A 367 30.13 26.59 -18.74
N ALA A 368 30.36 25.98 -19.90
CA ALA A 368 31.30 24.87 -20.03
C ALA A 368 32.74 25.29 -19.67
N VAL A 369 33.17 26.49 -20.11
CA VAL A 369 34.47 27.06 -19.75
C VAL A 369 34.50 27.41 -18.25
N LYS A 370 33.48 28.13 -17.77
CA LYS A 370 33.39 28.57 -16.37
C LYS A 370 33.45 27.41 -15.37
N PHE A 371 32.77 26.30 -15.67
CA PHE A 371 32.74 25.12 -14.80
C PHE A 371 33.82 24.09 -15.08
N ASN A 372 34.74 24.38 -16.00
CA ASN A 372 35.81 23.49 -16.45
C ASN A 372 35.29 22.09 -16.83
N CYS A 373 34.27 22.06 -17.70
CA CYS A 373 33.64 20.81 -18.13
C CYS A 373 34.58 20.00 -19.05
N GLN A 374 34.81 18.73 -18.70
CA GLN A 374 35.59 17.82 -19.55
C GLN A 374 34.85 17.56 -20.88
N LYS A 375 35.57 17.56 -22.02
CA LYS A 375 34.99 17.36 -23.36
C LYS A 375 34.08 16.14 -23.48
N ARG A 376 34.42 15.03 -22.82
CA ARG A 376 33.60 13.80 -22.80
C ARG A 376 32.21 13.94 -22.17
N HIS A 377 31.99 14.96 -21.33
CA HIS A 377 30.73 15.22 -20.65
C HIS A 377 30.00 16.45 -21.21
N MET A 378 30.48 17.00 -22.33
CA MET A 378 29.84 18.12 -23.00
C MET A 378 28.96 17.61 -24.15
N PRO A 379 27.83 18.28 -24.43
CA PRO A 379 27.04 17.98 -25.62
C PRO A 379 27.85 18.26 -26.89
N ILE A 380 27.75 17.38 -27.89
CA ILE A 380 28.47 17.52 -29.19
C ILE A 380 28.30 18.91 -29.82
N PRO A 381 27.10 19.52 -29.84
CA PRO A 381 26.92 20.87 -30.39
C PRO A 381 27.78 21.94 -29.70
N VAL A 382 28.01 21.82 -28.40
CA VAL A 382 28.85 22.75 -27.63
C VAL A 382 30.32 22.58 -28.02
N ILE A 383 30.78 21.33 -28.18
CA ILE A 383 32.16 21.03 -28.61
C ILE A 383 32.42 21.62 -30.00
N HIS A 384 31.51 21.39 -30.95
CA HIS A 384 31.62 21.94 -32.31
C HIS A 384 31.62 23.46 -32.29
N TYR A 385 30.72 24.08 -31.50
CA TYR A 385 30.66 25.53 -31.37
C TYR A 385 31.96 26.11 -30.82
N MET A 386 32.53 25.53 -29.75
CA MET A 386 33.78 25.96 -29.13
C MET A 386 35.00 25.78 -30.05
N ASN A 387 35.02 24.71 -30.86
CA ASN A 387 36.08 24.52 -31.85
C ASN A 387 36.00 25.54 -32.99
N ALA A 388 34.79 25.92 -33.40
CA ALA A 388 34.56 26.93 -34.43
C ALA A 388 34.77 28.38 -33.93
N HIS A 389 34.69 28.60 -32.61
CA HIS A 389 34.82 29.91 -31.96
C HIS A 389 35.86 29.87 -30.82
N PRO A 390 37.18 29.76 -31.13
CA PRO A 390 38.23 29.62 -30.13
C PRO A 390 38.30 30.79 -29.14
N GLU A 391 37.85 31.98 -29.54
CA GLU A 391 37.74 33.17 -28.68
C GLU A 391 36.87 32.95 -27.44
N CYS A 392 35.87 32.08 -27.52
CA CYS A 392 35.03 31.72 -26.37
C CYS A 392 35.78 30.89 -25.32
N THR A 393 36.90 30.24 -25.69
CA THR A 393 37.72 29.42 -24.79
C THR A 393 38.85 30.18 -24.10
N ARG A 394 39.17 31.40 -24.56
CA ARG A 394 40.28 32.21 -24.03
C ARG A 394 39.97 32.91 -22.70
N GLN A 395 38.73 32.87 -22.23
CA GLN A 395 38.28 33.42 -20.93
C GLN A 395 38.24 32.37 -19.80
N ALA A 396 39.04 31.30 -19.88
CA ALA A 396 39.25 30.46 -18.71
C ALA A 396 40.04 31.26 -17.65
N PRO A 397 39.60 31.33 -16.37
CA PRO A 397 40.45 31.91 -15.33
C PRO A 397 41.76 31.11 -15.31
N LYS A 398 42.89 31.83 -15.36
CA LYS A 398 44.21 31.24 -15.14
C LYS A 398 44.14 30.46 -13.83
N ILE A 399 44.36 29.16 -13.90
CA ILE A 399 44.61 28.35 -12.72
C ILE A 399 45.87 28.95 -12.10
N ASP A 400 45.70 29.61 -10.96
CA ASP A 400 46.82 30.07 -10.16
C ASP A 400 47.49 28.81 -9.61
N SER A 401 48.62 28.45 -10.20
CA SER A 401 49.51 27.42 -9.70
C SER A 401 50.27 28.01 -8.51
N SER A 402 49.59 28.18 -7.38
CA SER A 402 50.25 28.38 -6.09
C SER A 402 49.33 27.98 -4.92
N LEU A 403 49.85 27.03 -4.14
CA LEU A 403 49.39 26.47 -2.84
C LEU A 403 48.45 25.24 -2.88
#